data_AF-A0A957RY80-F1
#
_entry.id   AF-A0A957RY80-F1
#
_cell.length_a   1.000
_cell.length_b   1.000
_cell.length_c   1.000
_cell.angle_alpha   90.00
_cell.angle_beta   90.00
_cell.angle_gamma   90.00
#
_symmetry.space_group_name_H-M   'P 1'
#
loop_
_entity.id
_entity.type
_entity.pdbx_description
1 polymer ?
#
loop_
_entity_poly.entity_id
_entity_poly.type
_entity_poly.pdbx_seq_one_letter_code
_entity_poly.pdbx_strand_id
1 'polypeptide(L)'
;MRNDILLNAPDSPTQDQRGPQGGWQAWRPWLLVGAAAVGWWLAYSALLPLAEWITFDLLGLSPASQLGMALAFFLYDVPKILLLLSAMIFAISTIRTFFSVERTRQVLGGRRQGIGNVLAAGLGVLTPFCSCSAV
;
A
#
# COMPACT_ATOMS: atom_id res chain seq x y z
N MET A 1 -11.48 18.43 65.97
CA MET A 1 -12.72 18.11 65.23
C MET A 1 -12.64 18.69 63.82
N ARG A 2 -12.10 17.90 62.88
CA ARG A 2 -12.08 18.04 61.39
C ARG A 2 -10.85 17.26 60.93
N ASN A 3 -11.02 16.01 60.51
CA ASN A 3 -11.35 15.55 59.15
C ASN A 3 -10.17 15.48 58.17
N ASP A 4 -8.93 15.48 58.67
CA ASP A 4 -7.76 15.42 57.78
C ASP A 4 -7.17 14.00 57.63
N ILE A 5 -7.76 12.99 58.29
CA ILE A 5 -7.24 11.60 58.32
C ILE A 5 -7.87 10.70 57.24
N LEU A 6 -8.89 11.15 56.49
CA LEU A 6 -9.65 10.31 55.54
C LEU A 6 -9.62 10.79 54.08
N LEU A 7 -8.71 11.69 53.68
CA LEU A 7 -8.61 12.11 52.28
C LEU A 7 -7.19 12.22 51.72
N ASN A 8 -6.23 11.50 52.31
CA ASN A 8 -5.03 11.10 51.57
C ASN A 8 -5.13 9.60 51.32
N ALA A 9 -6.08 9.25 50.44
CA ALA A 9 -6.10 7.94 49.84
C ALA A 9 -4.74 7.74 49.15
N PRO A 10 -4.07 6.59 49.33
CA PRO A 10 -2.88 6.28 48.55
C PRO A 10 -3.28 6.38 47.08
N ASP A 11 -2.56 7.25 46.39
CA ASP A 11 -2.52 7.43 44.96
C ASP A 11 -2.66 6.05 44.31
N SER A 12 -3.77 5.92 43.58
CA SER A 12 -4.14 4.75 42.79
C SER A 12 -2.89 4.17 42.12
N PRO A 13 -2.74 2.84 42.09
CA PRO A 13 -1.51 2.17 41.71
C PRO A 13 -1.02 2.72 40.39
N THR A 14 0.24 3.12 40.39
CA THR A 14 1.09 3.26 39.21
C THR A 14 0.57 2.39 38.07
N GLN A 15 -0.07 3.01 37.08
CA GLN A 15 -0.38 2.36 35.81
C GLN A 15 0.93 2.13 35.04
N ASP A 16 1.80 1.29 35.56
CA ASP A 16 2.83 0.62 34.76
C ASP A 16 2.18 -0.60 34.09
N GLN A 17 1.17 -0.35 33.26
CA GLN A 17 0.69 -1.35 32.30
C GLN A 17 1.58 -1.36 31.06
N ARG A 18 2.91 -1.41 31.23
CA ARG A 18 3.82 -1.89 30.19
C ARG A 18 3.84 -3.42 30.21
N GLY A 19 2.69 -4.02 29.88
CA GLY A 19 2.74 -5.36 29.31
C GLY A 19 3.66 -5.32 28.08
N PRO A 20 4.45 -6.36 27.79
CA PRO A 20 5.26 -6.41 26.58
C PRO A 20 4.31 -6.26 25.39
N GLN A 21 4.20 -5.04 24.86
CA GLN A 21 3.40 -4.74 23.68
C GLN A 21 4.04 -5.52 22.54
N GLY A 22 3.45 -6.68 22.24
CA GLY A 22 4.05 -7.72 21.46
C GLY A 22 4.49 -7.21 20.10
N GLY A 23 5.72 -7.58 19.70
CA GLY A 23 6.28 -7.32 18.38
C GLY A 23 5.41 -7.80 17.20
N TRP A 24 4.33 -8.55 17.46
CA TRP A 24 3.32 -8.92 16.47
C TRP A 24 2.59 -7.73 15.85
N GLN A 25 2.29 -6.67 16.60
CA GLN A 25 1.52 -5.52 16.07
C GLN A 25 2.36 -4.62 15.14
N ALA A 26 3.68 -4.59 15.36
CA ALA A 26 4.63 -3.89 14.52
C ALA A 26 4.89 -4.60 13.18
N TRP A 27 4.70 -5.93 13.11
CA TRP A 27 5.00 -6.72 11.90
C TRP A 27 3.76 -7.02 11.05
N ARG A 28 2.54 -7.02 11.63
CA ARG A 28 1.27 -7.18 10.88
C ARG A 28 1.16 -6.33 9.61
N PRO A 29 1.46 -5.01 9.60
CA PRO A 29 1.35 -4.21 8.38
C PRO A 29 2.36 -4.64 7.30
N TRP A 30 3.56 -5.07 7.67
CA TRP A 30 4.57 -5.55 6.73
C TRP A 30 4.18 -6.90 6.11
N LEU A 31 3.54 -7.79 6.89
CA LEU A 31 2.99 -9.04 6.36
C LEU A 31 1.85 -8.78 5.37
N LEU A 32 0.98 -7.80 5.64
CA LEU A 32 -0.10 -7.43 4.72
C LEU A 32 0.43 -6.82 3.42
N VAL A 33 1.44 -5.94 3.51
CA VAL A 33 2.11 -5.37 2.33
C VAL A 33 2.83 -6.45 1.53
N GLY A 34 3.54 -7.35 2.20
CA GLY A 34 4.18 -8.50 1.57
C GLY A 34 3.18 -9.43 0.88
N ALA A 35 2.08 -9.77 1.55
CA ALA A 35 1.01 -10.59 0.97
C ALA A 35 0.35 -9.92 -0.24
N ALA A 36 0.10 -8.60 -0.16
CA ALA A 36 -0.42 -7.84 -1.29
C ALA A 36 0.56 -7.83 -2.48
N ALA A 37 1.87 -7.68 -2.23
CA ALA A 37 2.90 -7.73 -3.28
C ALA A 37 3.05 -9.14 -3.89
N VAL A 38 2.88 -10.19 -3.09
CA VAL A 38 2.88 -11.57 -3.61
C VAL A 38 1.61 -11.83 -4.43
N GLY A 39 0.44 -11.45 -3.93
CA GLY A 39 -0.82 -11.55 -4.68
C GLY A 39 -0.77 -10.78 -5.99
N TRP A 40 -0.14 -9.61 -5.97
CA TRP A 40 0.17 -8.82 -7.15
C TRP A 40 1.01 -9.57 -8.18
N TRP A 41 2.14 -10.10 -7.73
CA TRP A 41 3.08 -10.82 -8.58
C TRP A 41 2.41 -12.04 -9.22
N LEU A 42 1.63 -12.78 -8.43
CA LEU A 42 0.84 -13.92 -8.92
C LEU A 42 -0.16 -13.49 -9.98
N ALA A 43 -0.92 -12.42 -9.75
CA ALA A 43 -1.85 -11.87 -10.72
C ALA A 43 -1.14 -11.46 -12.02
N TYR A 44 0.01 -10.77 -11.92
CA TYR A 44 0.81 -10.39 -13.09
C TYR A 44 1.34 -11.61 -13.87
N SER A 45 1.78 -12.66 -13.17
CA SER A 45 2.28 -13.89 -13.80
C SER A 45 1.18 -14.68 -14.50
N ALA A 46 -0.06 -14.62 -13.99
CA ALA A 46 -1.21 -15.33 -14.54
C ALA A 46 -1.80 -14.64 -15.79
N LEU A 47 -1.46 -13.38 -16.05
CA LEU A 47 -2.02 -12.61 -17.17
C LEU A 47 -1.70 -13.19 -18.55
N LEU A 48 -0.45 -13.64 -18.73
CA LEU A 48 0.02 -14.18 -20.01
C LEU A 48 -0.71 -15.47 -20.40
N PRO A 49 -0.78 -16.52 -19.54
CA PRO A 49 -1.51 -17.73 -19.89
C PRO A 49 -3.03 -17.50 -20.00
N LEU A 50 -3.61 -16.58 -19.23
CA LEU A 50 -5.05 -16.26 -19.33
C LEU A 50 -5.40 -15.57 -20.66
N ALA A 51 -4.57 -14.63 -21.12
CA ALA A 51 -4.80 -13.94 -22.38
C ALA A 51 -4.74 -14.89 -23.59
N GLU A 52 -3.78 -15.81 -23.59
CA GLU A 52 -3.65 -16.85 -24.63
C GLU A 52 -4.82 -17.83 -24.59
N TRP A 53 -5.21 -18.31 -23.40
CA TRP A 53 -6.36 -19.20 -23.23
C TRP A 53 -7.67 -18.57 -23.70
N ILE A 54 -7.95 -17.31 -23.33
CA ILE A 54 -9.17 -16.61 -23.76
C ILE A 54 -9.18 -16.43 -25.29
N THR A 55 -8.03 -16.11 -25.89
CA THR A 55 -7.99 -15.77 -27.32
C THR A 55 -7.98 -16.99 -28.23
N PHE A 56 -7.21 -18.02 -27.89
CA PHE A 56 -7.01 -19.19 -28.74
C PHE A 56 -7.95 -20.35 -28.40
N ASP A 57 -8.22 -20.60 -27.11
CA ASP A 57 -9.05 -21.72 -26.69
C ASP A 57 -10.54 -21.36 -26.56
N LEU A 58 -10.86 -20.17 -26.02
CA LEU A 58 -12.25 -19.76 -25.79
C LEU A 58 -12.89 -19.12 -27.03
N LEU A 59 -12.14 -18.27 -27.75
CA LEU A 59 -12.61 -17.61 -28.97
C LEU A 59 -12.26 -18.38 -30.27
N GLY A 60 -11.39 -19.40 -30.20
CA GLY A 60 -11.05 -20.26 -31.34
C GLY A 60 -10.37 -19.53 -32.50
N LEU A 61 -9.78 -18.35 -32.25
CA LEU A 61 -9.15 -17.53 -33.29
C LEU A 61 -7.80 -18.12 -33.68
N SER A 62 -7.52 -18.17 -34.98
CA SER A 62 -6.21 -18.59 -35.47
C SER A 62 -5.15 -17.53 -35.15
N PRO A 63 -3.95 -17.90 -34.65
CA PRO A 63 -2.80 -17.00 -34.50
C PRO A 63 -2.36 -16.34 -35.83
N ALA A 64 -2.72 -16.92 -36.97
CA ALA A 64 -2.44 -16.35 -38.29
C ALA A 64 -3.43 -15.26 -38.70
N SER A 65 -4.53 -15.08 -37.96
CA SER A 65 -5.53 -14.04 -38.25
C SER A 65 -5.15 -12.70 -37.62
N GLN A 66 -5.29 -11.62 -38.40
CA GLN A 66 -4.98 -10.27 -37.92
C GLN A 66 -5.87 -9.85 -36.74
N LEU A 67 -7.13 -10.30 -36.73
CA LEU A 67 -8.06 -10.07 -35.62
C LEU A 67 -7.67 -10.82 -34.35
N GLY A 68 -7.20 -12.07 -34.48
CA GLY A 68 -6.73 -12.87 -33.34
C GLY A 68 -5.54 -12.24 -32.64
N MET A 69 -4.55 -11.74 -33.40
CA MET A 69 -3.40 -11.05 -32.82
C MET A 69 -3.77 -9.72 -32.15
N ALA A 70 -4.66 -8.92 -32.74
CA ALA A 70 -5.11 -7.66 -32.15
C ALA A 70 -5.87 -7.87 -30.83
N LEU A 71 -6.74 -8.89 -30.76
CA LEU A 71 -7.47 -9.26 -29.55
C LEU A 71 -6.53 -9.79 -28.46
N ALA A 72 -5.60 -10.69 -28.79
CA ALA A 72 -4.62 -11.19 -27.83
C ALA A 72 -3.78 -10.06 -27.22
N PHE A 73 -3.33 -9.12 -28.06
CA PHE A 73 -2.58 -7.94 -27.60
C PHE A 73 -3.42 -7.05 -26.68
N PHE A 74 -4.67 -6.76 -27.06
CA PHE A 74 -5.57 -5.93 -26.25
C PHE A 74 -5.92 -6.57 -24.90
N LEU A 75 -6.25 -7.87 -24.90
CA LEU A 75 -6.56 -8.61 -23.67
C LEU A 75 -5.34 -8.78 -22.77
N TYR A 76 -4.13 -8.76 -23.32
CA TYR A 76 -2.92 -8.79 -22.52
C TYR A 76 -2.58 -7.41 -21.95
N ASP A 77 -2.63 -6.36 -22.77
CA ASP A 77 -2.13 -5.03 -22.40
C ASP A 77 -3.08 -4.25 -21.49
N VAL A 78 -4.40 -4.35 -21.68
CA VAL A 78 -5.37 -3.61 -20.85
C VAL A 78 -5.29 -4.05 -19.38
N PRO A 79 -5.40 -5.35 -19.05
CA PRO A 79 -5.27 -5.81 -17.67
C PRO A 79 -3.85 -5.56 -17.14
N LYS A 80 -2.82 -5.62 -17.98
CA LYS A 80 -1.43 -5.38 -17.57
C LYS A 80 -1.21 -3.95 -17.10
N ILE A 81 -1.76 -2.96 -17.81
CA ILE A 81 -1.70 -1.55 -17.41
C ILE A 81 -2.53 -1.31 -16.15
N LEU A 82 -3.75 -1.86 -16.06
CA LEU A 82 -4.61 -1.74 -14.88
C LEU A 82 -3.96 -2.34 -13.63
N LEU A 83 -3.27 -3.48 -13.79
CA LEU A 83 -2.32 -3.97 -12.81
C LEU A 83 -1.27 -2.88 -12.62
N LEU A 84 -0.29 -2.63 -13.48
CA LEU A 84 0.81 -1.68 -13.16
C LEU A 84 0.39 -0.36 -12.44
N LEU A 85 -0.73 0.25 -12.83
CA LEU A 85 -1.37 1.37 -12.12
C LEU A 85 -1.81 1.06 -10.67
N SER A 86 -2.52 -0.04 -10.41
CA SER A 86 -2.93 -0.38 -9.05
C SER A 86 -1.75 -0.71 -8.12
N ALA A 87 -0.62 -1.22 -8.62
CA ALA A 87 0.60 -1.39 -7.82
C ALA A 87 1.17 -0.03 -7.44
N MET A 88 1.21 0.92 -8.38
CA MET A 88 1.67 2.27 -8.12
C MET A 88 0.79 2.96 -7.06
N ILE A 89 -0.53 2.86 -7.18
CA ILE A 89 -1.48 3.42 -6.20
C ILE A 89 -1.28 2.76 -4.84
N PHE A 90 -1.16 1.44 -4.79
CA PHE A 90 -0.90 0.71 -3.55
C PHE A 90 0.41 1.15 -2.91
N ALA A 91 1.48 1.32 -3.69
CA ALA A 91 2.77 1.79 -3.20
C ALA A 91 2.66 3.20 -2.59
N ILE A 92 2.00 4.15 -3.29
CA ILE A 92 1.82 5.52 -2.79
C ILE A 92 0.97 5.55 -1.52
N SER A 93 -0.13 4.79 -1.48
CA SER A 93 -1.01 4.67 -0.31
C SER A 93 -0.27 4.06 0.89
N THR A 94 0.51 3.03 0.63
CA THR A 94 1.37 2.35 1.60
C THR A 94 2.41 3.31 2.18
N ILE A 95 3.12 4.05 1.32
CA ILE A 95 4.07 5.10 1.72
C ILE A 95 3.36 6.13 2.61
N ARG A 96 2.24 6.72 2.16
CA ARG A 96 1.48 7.73 2.94
C ARG A 96 1.07 7.22 4.32
N THR A 97 0.72 5.93 4.42
CA THR A 97 0.28 5.29 5.67
C THR A 97 1.46 5.00 6.60
N PHE A 98 2.63 4.60 6.06
CA PHE A 98 3.85 4.42 6.85
C PHE A 98 4.42 5.74 7.39
N PHE A 99 4.11 6.88 6.76
CA PHE A 99 4.39 8.22 7.26
C PHE A 99 3.30 8.78 8.19
N SER A 100 2.53 7.92 8.88
CA SER A 100 1.54 8.37 9.86
C SER A 100 2.17 9.28 10.93
N VAL A 101 1.61 10.48 10.97
CA VAL A 101 1.78 11.68 11.81
C VAL A 101 2.55 11.55 13.15
N GLU A 102 2.44 10.46 13.90
CA GLU A 102 3.12 10.22 15.19
C GLU A 102 4.66 10.11 15.10
N ARG A 103 5.20 9.45 14.07
CA ARG A 103 6.67 9.33 13.87
C ARG A 103 7.27 10.64 13.37
N THR A 104 6.54 11.36 12.53
CA THR A 104 6.90 12.70 12.03
C THR A 104 6.98 13.70 13.20
N ARG A 105 6.07 13.61 14.18
CA ARG A 105 6.09 14.46 15.38
C ARG A 105 7.32 14.22 16.28
N GLN A 106 7.74 12.96 16.47
CA GLN A 106 8.98 12.65 17.20
C GLN A 106 10.25 13.06 16.45
N VAL A 107 10.23 13.00 15.12
CA VAL A 107 11.38 13.37 14.28
C VAL A 107 11.48 14.89 14.05
N LEU A 108 10.38 15.64 14.14
CA LEU A 108 10.39 17.11 14.12
C LEU A 108 10.91 17.74 15.42
N GLY A 109 11.16 16.95 16.48
CA GLY A 109 12.04 17.35 17.57
C GLY A 109 13.52 17.48 17.15
N GLY A 110 13.92 16.99 15.97
CA GLY A 110 15.28 17.12 15.47
C GLY A 110 15.52 16.54 14.07
N ARG A 111 15.46 17.40 13.03
CA ARG A 111 16.15 17.27 11.73
C ARG A 111 15.90 16.03 10.84
N ARG A 112 14.72 15.86 10.22
CA ARG A 112 14.62 15.11 8.93
C ARG A 112 13.64 15.69 7.90
N GLN A 113 13.76 16.99 7.63
CA GLN A 113 13.00 17.65 6.55
C GLN A 113 13.36 17.12 5.14
N GLY A 114 14.57 16.58 4.92
CA GLY A 114 15.02 16.12 3.61
C GLY A 114 14.29 14.88 3.05
N ILE A 115 13.93 13.91 3.90
CA ILE A 115 13.21 12.71 3.46
C ILE A 115 11.78 13.09 3.04
N GLY A 116 11.14 14.03 3.75
CA GLY A 116 9.82 14.54 3.38
C GLY A 116 9.82 15.23 2.02
N ASN A 117 10.88 15.99 1.69
CA ASN A 117 10.97 16.70 0.41
C ASN A 117 11.22 15.73 -0.77
N VAL A 118 12.04 14.69 -0.57
CA VAL A 118 12.27 13.64 -1.59
C VAL A 118 11.01 12.82 -1.84
N LEU A 119 10.25 12.49 -0.78
CA LEU A 119 8.99 11.78 -0.93
C LEU A 119 7.92 12.64 -1.59
N ALA A 120 7.83 13.93 -1.23
CA ALA A 120 6.93 14.88 -1.88
C ALA A 120 7.25 15.04 -3.38
N ALA A 121 8.53 15.15 -3.74
CA ALA A 121 8.97 15.19 -5.13
C ALA A 121 8.69 13.88 -5.87
N GLY A 122 8.94 12.72 -5.25
CA GLY A 122 8.67 11.41 -5.83
C GLY A 122 7.17 11.14 -6.06
N LEU A 123 6.32 11.61 -5.14
CA LEU A 123 4.86 11.63 -5.31
C LEU A 123 4.46 12.46 -6.55
N GLY A 124 5.05 13.64 -6.74
CA GLY A 124 4.80 14.50 -7.91
C GLY A 124 5.19 13.85 -9.25
N VAL A 125 6.29 13.07 -9.28
CA VAL A 125 6.76 12.35 -10.47
C VAL A 125 5.89 11.13 -10.80
N LEU A 126 5.23 10.52 -9.82
CA LEU A 126 4.32 9.39 -10.01
C LEU A 126 2.86 9.81 -10.27
N THR A 127 2.54 11.12 -10.19
CA THR A 127 1.21 11.66 -10.50
C THR A 127 0.99 12.25 -11.91
N PRO A 128 1.74 11.96 -13.00
CA PRO A 128 1.40 12.52 -14.32
C PRO A 128 0.05 12.00 -14.86
N PHE A 129 -0.50 10.93 -14.27
CA PHE A 129 -1.77 10.31 -14.65
C PHE A 129 -2.89 10.45 -13.61
N CYS A 130 -2.59 10.93 -12.40
CA CYS A 130 -3.59 11.31 -11.39
C CYS A 130 -3.87 12.82 -11.46
N SER A 131 -3.75 13.41 -12.65
CA SER A 131 -4.20 14.76 -12.92
C SER A 131 -5.73 14.75 -12.91
N CYS A 132 -6.32 15.19 -11.80
CA CYS A 132 -7.68 15.71 -11.81
C CYS A 132 -7.84 16.94 -12.76
N SER A 133 -6.81 17.32 -13.51
CA SER A 133 -6.77 18.45 -14.44
C SER A 133 -6.23 18.01 -15.81
N ALA A 134 -6.93 17.08 -16.45
CA ALA A 134 -7.06 17.12 -17.90
C ALA A 134 -8.35 17.84 -18.32
N VAL A 135 -8.90 18.69 -17.44
CA VAL A 135 -9.74 19.88 -17.69
C VAL A 135 -9.54 20.86 -16.53
#